data_AF-A0A534C480-F1
#
_entry.id   AF-A0A534C480-F1
#
_cell.length_a   1.000
_cell.length_b   1.000
_cell.length_c   1.000
_cell.angle_alpha   90.00
_cell.angle_beta   90.00
_cell.angle_gamma   90.00
#
_symmetry.space_group_name_H-M   'P 1'
#
loop_
_entity.id
_entity.type
_entity.pdbx_description
1 polymer ?
#
loop_
_entity_poly.entity_id
_entity_poly.type
_entity_poly.pdbx_seq_one_letter_code
_entity_poly.pdbx_strand_id
1 'polypeptide(L)'
;RLNPEGSNPQLYVDECSNSIFTLLQKEYAPRRTLALAAMSRLEQMPALLEVARTNLTEPVKLYASLAIESARGGDDLYGVSLMTLADGLSRAESARLVKARDGAVKALHDFADWLESGLPKMPDWRPMGEASYNYLLKRVLLLPFDAHDVAHLGEIELARYRALEAMLKDPSLASPDPARAGSRRLLLHPDV
;
A
#
# COMPACT_ATOMS: atom_id res chain seq x y z
N ARG A 1 16.49 -6.71 -15.50
CA ARG A 1 16.04 -5.29 -15.39
C ARG A 1 14.77 -5.29 -14.55
N LEU A 2 14.61 -4.38 -13.60
CA LEU A 2 13.38 -4.27 -12.80
C LEU A 2 12.22 -3.93 -13.76
N ASN A 3 11.20 -4.78 -13.81
CA ASN A 3 9.99 -4.58 -14.60
C ASN A 3 8.74 -4.87 -13.75
N PRO A 4 8.43 -4.02 -12.78
CA PRO A 4 7.33 -4.28 -11.87
C PRO A 4 5.98 -4.21 -12.60
N GLU A 5 5.81 -3.38 -13.63
CA GLU A 5 4.60 -3.31 -14.47
C GLU A 5 4.25 -4.67 -15.11
N GLY A 6 5.26 -5.41 -15.56
CA GLY A 6 5.04 -6.73 -16.16
C GLY A 6 4.89 -7.89 -15.18
N SER A 7 5.20 -7.68 -13.90
CA SER A 7 5.38 -8.78 -12.93
C SER A 7 4.63 -8.62 -11.61
N ASN A 8 4.18 -7.41 -11.27
CA ASN A 8 3.54 -7.10 -9.99
C ASN A 8 2.13 -6.50 -10.19
N PRO A 9 1.08 -7.33 -10.15
CA PRO A 9 -0.30 -6.85 -10.25
C PRO A 9 -0.72 -5.88 -9.14
N GLN A 10 -0.06 -5.93 -7.98
CA GLN A 10 -0.36 -5.05 -6.83
C GLN A 10 -0.22 -3.57 -7.22
N LEU A 11 0.69 -3.22 -8.13
CA LEU A 11 0.86 -1.84 -8.58
C LEU A 11 -0.44 -1.21 -9.09
N TYR A 12 -1.23 -1.97 -9.84
CA TYR A 12 -2.48 -1.48 -10.42
C TYR A 12 -3.59 -1.39 -9.39
N VAL A 13 -3.66 -2.36 -8.46
CA VAL A 13 -4.61 -2.33 -7.34
C VAL A 13 -4.31 -1.18 -6.38
N ASP A 14 -3.02 -0.94 -6.12
CA ASP A 14 -2.53 0.18 -5.32
C ASP A 14 -2.86 1.52 -5.97
N GLU A 15 -2.71 1.65 -7.29
CA GLU A 15 -3.07 2.89 -7.98
C GLU A 15 -4.57 3.19 -7.84
N CYS A 16 -5.43 2.19 -8.04
CA CYS A 16 -6.87 2.35 -7.81
C CYS A 16 -7.16 2.83 -6.39
N SER A 17 -6.64 2.12 -5.38
CA SER A 17 -6.92 2.41 -3.97
C SER A 17 -6.32 3.74 -3.51
N ASN A 18 -5.05 4.01 -3.85
CA ASN A 18 -4.38 5.26 -3.49
C ASN A 18 -5.01 6.48 -4.18
N SER A 19 -5.53 6.32 -5.40
CA SER A 19 -6.26 7.40 -6.07
C SER A 19 -7.50 7.86 -5.29
N ILE A 20 -8.10 7.01 -4.48
CA ILE A 20 -9.24 7.38 -3.62
C ILE A 20 -8.77 7.76 -2.22
N PHE A 21 -7.92 6.95 -1.61
CA PHE A 21 -7.42 7.16 -0.26
C PHE A 21 -6.75 8.54 -0.11
N THR A 22 -5.99 8.99 -1.10
CA THR A 22 -5.35 10.32 -1.08
C THR A 22 -6.33 11.49 -1.04
N LEU A 23 -7.55 11.33 -1.54
CA LEU A 23 -8.61 12.35 -1.43
C LEU A 23 -9.20 12.42 -0.02
N LEU A 24 -9.11 11.33 0.74
CA LEU A 24 -9.67 11.22 2.08
C LEU A 24 -8.69 11.64 3.18
N GLN A 25 -7.38 11.58 2.93
CA GLN A 25 -6.35 11.85 3.93
C GLN A 25 -6.29 13.30 4.43
N LYS A 26 -6.69 14.29 3.60
CA LYS A 26 -6.60 15.71 3.95
C LYS A 26 -7.82 16.48 3.46
N GLU A 27 -8.41 17.31 4.32
CA GLU A 27 -9.50 18.23 3.95
C GLU A 27 -8.95 19.50 3.27
N TYR A 28 -8.26 19.35 2.13
CA TYR A 28 -7.63 20.49 1.42
C TYR A 28 -8.60 21.23 0.49
N ALA A 29 -9.78 20.68 0.24
CA ALA A 29 -10.81 21.25 -0.63
C ALA A 29 -12.22 20.90 -0.10
N PRO A 30 -13.27 21.61 -0.54
CA PRO A 30 -14.64 21.27 -0.17
C PRO A 30 -14.98 19.81 -0.53
N ARG A 31 -15.75 19.13 0.33
CA ARG A 31 -16.11 17.71 0.17
C ARG A 31 -16.71 17.39 -1.21
N ARG A 32 -17.60 18.26 -1.71
CA ARG A 32 -18.17 18.14 -3.05
C ARG A 32 -17.09 18.10 -4.15
N THR A 33 -16.09 18.97 -4.07
CA THR A 33 -14.97 19.00 -5.04
C THR A 33 -14.18 17.68 -5.01
N LEU A 34 -13.91 17.16 -3.81
CA LEU A 34 -13.25 15.87 -3.64
C LEU A 34 -14.10 14.70 -4.16
N ALA A 35 -15.41 14.73 -3.95
CA ALA A 35 -16.33 13.72 -4.47
C ALA A 35 -16.40 13.72 -6.00
N LEU A 36 -16.42 14.90 -6.64
CA LEU A 36 -16.35 15.03 -8.10
C LEU A 36 -15.03 14.47 -8.64
N ALA A 37 -13.90 14.75 -7.97
CA ALA A 37 -12.60 14.20 -8.33
C ALA A 37 -12.56 12.68 -8.15
N ALA A 38 -13.14 12.15 -7.07
CA ALA A 38 -13.26 10.72 -6.84
C ALA A 38 -14.07 10.05 -7.94
N MET A 39 -15.23 10.60 -8.33
CA MET A 39 -16.02 10.09 -9.46
C MET A 39 -15.19 9.98 -10.74
N SER A 40 -14.45 11.04 -11.10
CA SER A 40 -13.62 11.03 -12.29
C SER A 40 -12.50 9.97 -12.24
N ARG A 41 -11.99 9.62 -11.05
CA ARG A 41 -10.97 8.57 -10.87
C ARG A 41 -11.60 7.18 -10.97
N LEU A 42 -12.73 6.95 -10.28
CA LEU A 42 -13.47 5.68 -10.32
C LEU A 42 -13.88 5.29 -11.74
N GLU A 43 -14.36 6.25 -12.53
CA GLU A 43 -14.77 6.02 -13.92
C GLU A 43 -13.61 5.53 -14.82
N GLN A 44 -12.36 5.78 -14.44
CA GLN A 44 -11.18 5.36 -15.20
C GLN A 44 -10.59 4.01 -14.72
N MET A 45 -10.97 3.53 -13.54
CA MET A 45 -10.41 2.29 -12.99
C MET A 45 -10.65 1.06 -13.88
N PRO A 46 -11.84 0.85 -14.49
CA PRO A 46 -12.04 -0.29 -15.38
C PRO A 46 -11.06 -0.29 -16.57
N ALA A 47 -10.84 0.87 -17.20
CA ALA A 47 -9.91 0.99 -18.32
C ALA A 47 -8.46 0.78 -17.89
N LEU A 48 -8.07 1.28 -16.71
CA LEU A 48 -6.75 1.04 -16.13
C LEU A 48 -6.49 -0.46 -15.90
N LEU A 49 -7.48 -1.19 -15.38
CA LEU A 49 -7.34 -2.62 -15.10
C LEU A 49 -7.30 -3.48 -16.38
N GLU A 50 -7.90 -3.03 -17.47
CA GLU A 50 -7.69 -3.66 -18.78
C GLU A 50 -6.26 -3.43 -19.30
N VAL A 51 -5.71 -2.21 -19.13
CA VAL A 51 -4.29 -1.94 -19.42
C VAL A 51 -3.38 -2.81 -18.55
N ALA A 52 -3.72 -2.99 -17.27
CA ALA A 52 -2.99 -3.87 -16.36
C ALA A 52 -2.88 -5.30 -16.92
N ARG A 53 -3.99 -5.88 -17.40
CA ARG A 53 -3.99 -7.21 -18.03
C ARG A 53 -3.05 -7.28 -19.24
N THR A 54 -2.93 -6.19 -20.02
CA THR A 54 -2.01 -6.14 -21.17
C THR A 54 -0.54 -5.97 -20.76
N ASN A 55 -0.27 -5.25 -19.67
CA ASN A 55 1.09 -5.01 -19.19
C ASN A 55 1.65 -6.23 -18.46
N LEU A 56 0.83 -6.98 -17.73
CA LEU A 56 1.20 -8.14 -16.93
C LEU A 56 1.54 -9.36 -17.81
N THR A 57 2.74 -9.33 -18.41
CA THR A 57 3.25 -10.40 -19.27
C THR A 57 3.74 -11.63 -18.51
N GLU A 58 4.31 -11.44 -17.31
CA GLU A 58 4.84 -12.51 -16.46
C GLU A 58 4.58 -12.19 -14.97
N PRO A 59 3.30 -12.12 -14.54
CA PRO A 59 2.95 -11.83 -13.16
C PRO A 59 3.48 -12.92 -12.21
N VAL A 60 4.10 -12.52 -11.11
CA VAL A 60 4.63 -13.43 -10.10
C VAL A 60 3.52 -13.88 -9.17
N LYS A 61 3.44 -15.18 -8.89
CA LYS A 61 2.37 -15.81 -8.11
C LYS A 61 2.14 -15.15 -6.75
N LEU A 62 3.21 -14.90 -5.98
CA LEU A 62 3.12 -14.23 -4.67
C LEU A 62 2.47 -12.84 -4.77
N TYR A 63 2.91 -12.04 -5.74
CA TYR A 63 2.39 -10.68 -5.93
C TYR A 63 0.94 -10.69 -6.42
N ALA A 64 0.59 -11.65 -7.29
CA ALA A 64 -0.79 -11.84 -7.72
C ALA A 64 -1.70 -12.25 -6.56
N SER A 65 -1.28 -13.15 -5.67
CA SER A 65 -2.04 -13.51 -4.47
C SER A 65 -2.31 -12.30 -3.56
N LEU A 66 -1.29 -11.48 -3.30
CA LEU A 66 -1.46 -10.25 -2.51
C LEU A 66 -2.39 -9.24 -3.19
N ALA A 67 -2.30 -9.12 -4.51
CA ALA A 67 -3.17 -8.24 -5.29
C ALA A 67 -4.63 -8.70 -5.28
N ILE A 68 -4.87 -10.01 -5.33
CA ILE A 68 -6.21 -10.60 -5.19
C ILE A 68 -6.79 -10.26 -3.81
N GLU A 69 -6.02 -10.51 -2.75
CA GLU A 69 -6.44 -10.17 -1.37
C GLU A 69 -6.74 -8.67 -1.24
N SER A 70 -5.86 -7.81 -1.76
CA SER A 70 -6.04 -6.36 -1.73
C SER A 70 -7.27 -5.89 -2.52
N ALA A 71 -7.49 -6.43 -3.72
CA ALA A 71 -8.61 -6.05 -4.58
C ALA A 71 -9.96 -6.48 -4.00
N ARG A 72 -10.02 -7.62 -3.31
CA ARG A 72 -11.24 -8.11 -2.63
C ARG A 72 -11.45 -7.50 -1.25
N GLY A 73 -10.37 -7.20 -0.53
CA GLY A 73 -10.43 -6.62 0.82
C GLY A 73 -10.66 -5.10 0.84
N GLY A 74 -10.55 -4.43 -0.30
CA GLY A 74 -10.63 -2.97 -0.41
C GLY A 74 -12.04 -2.38 -0.44
N ASP A 75 -13.11 -3.19 -0.40
CA ASP A 75 -14.49 -2.73 -0.63
C ASP A 75 -14.91 -1.59 0.31
N ASP A 76 -14.51 -1.63 1.59
CA ASP A 76 -14.87 -0.61 2.58
C ASP A 76 -14.29 0.78 2.24
N LEU A 77 -13.14 0.84 1.57
CA LEU A 77 -12.60 2.12 1.08
C LEU A 77 -13.61 2.81 0.15
N TYR A 78 -14.28 2.03 -0.70
CA TYR A 78 -15.20 2.53 -1.73
C TYR A 78 -16.64 2.64 -1.22
N GLY A 79 -17.11 1.63 -0.48
CA GLY A 79 -18.48 1.53 0.01
C GLY A 79 -18.75 2.34 1.27
N VAL A 80 -17.73 2.58 2.09
CA VAL A 80 -17.87 3.25 3.39
C VAL A 80 -17.07 4.56 3.40
N SER A 81 -15.73 4.48 3.30
CA SER A 81 -14.86 5.64 3.53
C SER A 81 -15.07 6.73 2.47
N LEU A 82 -15.08 6.37 1.19
CA LEU A 82 -15.35 7.29 0.08
C LEU A 82 -16.73 7.95 0.22
N MET A 83 -17.74 7.21 0.68
CA MET A 83 -19.11 7.71 0.74
C MET A 83 -19.29 8.84 1.77
N THR A 84 -18.32 9.05 2.67
CA THR A 84 -18.28 10.24 3.55
C THR A 84 -18.14 11.57 2.79
N LEU A 85 -17.71 11.54 1.53
CA LEU A 85 -17.65 12.70 0.64
C LEU A 85 -18.98 13.01 -0.07
N ALA A 86 -19.99 12.14 0.05
CA ALA A 86 -21.24 12.27 -0.70
C ALA A 86 -22.15 13.41 -0.21
N ASP A 87 -21.89 13.94 0.98
CA ASP A 87 -22.64 15.05 1.57
C ASP A 87 -22.57 16.31 0.68
N GLY A 88 -23.73 16.90 0.38
CA GLY A 88 -23.83 18.11 -0.44
C GLY A 88 -23.81 17.87 -1.96
N LEU A 89 -23.81 16.61 -2.41
CA LEU A 89 -24.08 16.26 -3.80
C LEU A 89 -25.56 16.40 -4.15
N SER A 90 -25.84 16.82 -5.38
CA SER A 90 -27.19 16.71 -5.94
C SER A 90 -27.57 15.25 -6.15
N ARG A 91 -28.88 14.95 -6.29
CA ARG A 91 -29.37 13.60 -6.58
C ARG A 91 -28.70 12.97 -7.81
N ALA A 92 -28.45 13.75 -8.86
CA ALA A 92 -27.80 13.27 -10.07
C ALA A 92 -26.32 12.93 -9.83
N GLU A 93 -25.60 13.75 -9.07
CA GLU A 93 -24.20 13.50 -8.71
C GLU A 93 -24.07 12.30 -7.77
N SER A 94 -24.94 12.18 -6.75
CA SER A 94 -24.95 11.01 -5.87
C SER A 94 -25.19 9.72 -6.65
N ALA A 95 -26.13 9.72 -7.62
CA ALA A 95 -26.39 8.56 -8.47
C ALA A 95 -25.18 8.22 -9.37
N ARG A 96 -24.50 9.24 -9.91
CA ARG A 96 -23.26 9.04 -10.69
C ARG A 96 -22.14 8.48 -9.83
N LEU A 97 -21.96 8.99 -8.61
CA LEU A 97 -20.93 8.50 -7.68
C LEU A 97 -21.16 7.03 -7.33
N VAL A 98 -22.39 6.66 -7.00
CA VAL A 98 -22.80 5.28 -6.74
C VAL A 98 -22.50 4.38 -7.94
N LYS A 99 -22.91 4.79 -9.15
CA LYS A 99 -22.64 4.03 -10.37
C LYS A 99 -21.14 3.87 -10.65
N ALA A 100 -20.36 4.94 -10.50
CA ALA A 100 -18.91 4.91 -10.73
C ALA A 100 -18.20 4.01 -9.72
N ARG A 101 -18.57 4.11 -8.43
CA ARG A 101 -18.09 3.25 -7.36
C ARG A 101 -18.38 1.78 -7.66
N ASP A 102 -19.62 1.44 -7.97
CA ASP A 102 -20.02 0.04 -8.23
C ASP A 102 -19.28 -0.53 -9.45
N GLY A 103 -19.10 0.29 -10.49
CA GLY A 103 -18.30 -0.09 -11.66
C GLY A 103 -16.83 -0.34 -11.33
N ALA A 104 -16.23 0.49 -10.48
CA ALA A 104 -14.84 0.35 -10.05
C ALA A 104 -14.63 -0.89 -9.17
N VAL A 105 -15.49 -1.10 -8.16
CA VAL A 105 -15.44 -2.29 -7.28
C VAL A 105 -15.61 -3.56 -8.11
N LYS A 106 -16.59 -3.59 -9.01
CA LYS A 106 -16.78 -4.73 -9.91
C LYS A 106 -15.52 -4.98 -10.75
N ALA A 107 -14.90 -3.95 -11.32
CA ALA A 107 -13.71 -4.11 -12.14
C ALA A 107 -12.51 -4.65 -11.34
N LEU A 108 -12.34 -4.23 -10.09
CA LEU A 108 -11.33 -4.76 -9.17
C LEU A 108 -11.58 -6.25 -8.87
N HIS A 109 -12.81 -6.64 -8.61
CA HIS A 109 -13.17 -8.06 -8.40
C HIS A 109 -12.99 -8.88 -9.68
N ASP A 110 -13.40 -8.38 -10.84
CA ASP A 110 -13.20 -9.05 -12.13
C ASP A 110 -11.70 -9.21 -12.46
N PHE A 111 -10.85 -8.27 -12.01
CA PHE A 111 -9.40 -8.36 -12.14
C PHE A 111 -8.82 -9.39 -11.18
N ALA A 112 -9.32 -9.46 -9.95
CA ALA A 112 -8.95 -10.49 -8.98
C ALA A 112 -9.31 -11.90 -9.48
N ASP A 113 -10.52 -12.07 -10.02
CA ASP A 113 -10.97 -13.34 -10.64
C ASP A 113 -10.05 -13.76 -11.80
N TRP A 114 -9.65 -12.79 -12.64
CA TRP A 114 -8.71 -13.03 -13.73
C TRP A 114 -7.34 -13.47 -13.21
N LEU A 115 -6.77 -12.79 -12.22
CA LEU A 115 -5.50 -13.17 -11.59
C LEU A 115 -5.59 -14.57 -10.98
N GLU A 116 -6.66 -14.86 -10.24
CA GLU A 116 -6.89 -16.14 -9.57
C GLU A 116 -6.92 -17.29 -10.57
N SER A 117 -7.61 -17.11 -11.69
CA SER A 117 -7.63 -18.10 -12.79
C SER A 117 -6.25 -18.33 -13.42
N GLY A 118 -5.39 -17.32 -13.40
CA GLY A 118 -4.04 -17.36 -13.96
C GLY A 118 -2.98 -17.93 -13.00
N LEU A 119 -3.22 -17.90 -11.68
CA LEU A 119 -2.25 -18.28 -10.63
C LEU A 119 -1.50 -19.59 -10.91
N PRO A 120 -2.13 -20.69 -11.38
CA PRO A 120 -1.42 -21.95 -11.61
C PRO A 120 -0.30 -21.86 -12.67
N LYS A 121 -0.38 -20.88 -13.58
CA LYS A 121 0.58 -20.67 -14.67
C LYS A 121 1.67 -19.64 -14.33
N MET A 122 1.50 -18.92 -13.22
CA MET A 122 2.41 -17.84 -12.81
C MET A 122 3.68 -18.42 -12.17
N PRO A 123 4.87 -17.85 -12.46
CA PRO A 123 6.10 -18.27 -11.82
C PRO A 123 6.07 -18.00 -10.30
N ASP A 124 6.75 -18.86 -9.56
CA ASP A 124 6.98 -18.65 -8.13
C ASP A 124 7.92 -17.46 -7.90
N TRP A 125 7.74 -16.81 -6.75
CA TRP A 125 8.60 -15.71 -6.35
C TRP A 125 10.05 -16.17 -6.18
N ARG A 126 10.98 -15.30 -6.57
CA ARG A 126 12.41 -15.49 -6.36
C ARG A 126 13.05 -14.20 -5.87
N PRO A 127 14.09 -14.26 -5.03
CA PRO A 127 14.86 -13.09 -4.66
C PRO A 127 15.40 -12.37 -5.90
N MET A 128 15.37 -11.03 -5.90
CA MET A 128 15.80 -10.24 -7.05
C MET A 128 17.31 -10.35 -7.38
N GLY A 129 18.09 -10.90 -6.44
CA GLY A 129 19.54 -11.04 -6.53
C GLY A 129 20.28 -9.74 -6.23
N GLU A 130 21.54 -9.88 -5.81
CA GLU A 130 22.38 -8.77 -5.35
C GLU A 130 22.56 -7.69 -6.43
N ALA A 131 22.82 -8.07 -7.68
CA ALA A 131 23.02 -7.12 -8.78
C ALA A 131 21.78 -6.22 -9.01
N SER A 132 20.57 -6.81 -8.99
CA SER A 132 19.33 -6.04 -9.13
C SER A 132 19.04 -5.18 -7.91
N TYR A 133 19.36 -5.67 -6.72
CA TYR A 133 19.21 -4.93 -5.48
C TYR A 133 20.18 -3.73 -5.42
N ASN A 134 21.44 -3.91 -5.82
CA ASN A 134 22.41 -2.83 -5.95
C ASN A 134 21.99 -1.79 -6.99
N TYR A 135 21.38 -2.23 -8.10
CA TYR A 135 20.77 -1.31 -9.05
C TYR A 135 19.61 -0.52 -8.43
N LEU A 136 18.72 -1.17 -7.69
CA LEU A 136 17.63 -0.51 -6.95
C LEU A 136 18.19 0.55 -6.00
N LEU A 137 19.15 0.20 -5.14
CA LEU A 137 19.75 1.11 -4.16
C LEU A 137 20.41 2.32 -4.83
N LYS A 138 21.30 2.09 -5.80
CA LYS A 138 22.15 3.16 -6.37
C LYS A 138 21.46 3.96 -7.47
N ARG A 139 20.57 3.35 -8.26
CA ARG A 139 19.99 3.97 -9.47
C ARG A 139 18.53 4.37 -9.32
N VAL A 140 17.78 3.71 -8.45
CA VAL A 140 16.36 4.03 -8.22
C VAL A 140 16.21 4.86 -6.94
N LEU A 141 16.81 4.40 -5.83
CA LEU A 141 16.73 5.08 -4.54
C LEU A 141 17.83 6.14 -4.32
N LEU A 142 18.79 6.22 -5.25
CA LEU A 142 19.88 7.19 -5.25
C LEU A 142 20.73 7.17 -3.97
N LEU A 143 20.84 6.01 -3.34
CA LEU A 143 21.67 5.80 -2.17
C LEU A 143 23.13 5.57 -2.58
N PRO A 144 24.11 6.02 -1.76
CA PRO A 144 25.52 5.75 -2.02
C PRO A 144 25.95 4.33 -1.63
N PHE A 145 25.02 3.51 -1.13
CA PHE A 145 25.28 2.19 -0.54
C PHE A 145 24.92 1.04 -1.50
N ASP A 146 25.55 -0.12 -1.32
CA ASP A 146 25.08 -1.39 -1.88
C ASP A 146 24.56 -2.36 -0.81
N ALA A 147 24.18 -3.57 -1.26
CA ALA A 147 23.65 -4.63 -0.43
C ALA A 147 24.54 -4.95 0.78
N HIS A 148 25.87 -4.96 0.56
CA HIS A 148 26.83 -5.26 1.61
C HIS A 148 26.88 -4.12 2.62
N ASP A 149 26.96 -2.86 2.17
CA ASP A 149 26.94 -1.70 3.05
C ASP A 149 25.68 -1.67 3.93
N VAL A 150 24.51 -1.93 3.34
CA VAL A 150 23.23 -1.97 4.05
C VAL A 150 23.19 -3.11 5.08
N ALA A 151 23.65 -4.30 4.71
CA ALA A 151 23.72 -5.44 5.62
C ALA A 151 24.67 -5.15 6.80
N HIS A 152 25.87 -4.62 6.50
CA HIS A 152 26.87 -4.30 7.50
C HIS A 152 26.40 -3.22 8.48
N LEU A 153 25.74 -2.17 7.97
CA LEU A 153 25.11 -1.16 8.83
C LEU A 153 24.06 -1.80 9.73
N GLY A 154 23.21 -2.68 9.18
CA GLY A 154 22.21 -3.42 9.95
C GLY A 154 22.81 -4.24 11.08
N GLU A 155 23.92 -4.94 10.84
CA GLU A 155 24.64 -5.73 11.85
C GLU A 155 25.21 -4.85 12.97
N ILE A 156 25.84 -3.72 12.62
CA ILE A 156 26.38 -2.76 13.60
C ILE A 156 25.25 -2.20 14.47
N GLU A 157 24.17 -1.73 13.86
CA GLU A 157 23.06 -1.13 14.58
C GLU A 157 22.33 -2.16 15.45
N LEU A 158 22.13 -3.39 14.97
CA LEU A 158 21.55 -4.46 15.75
C LEU A 158 22.40 -4.78 16.99
N ALA A 159 23.72 -4.86 16.84
CA ALA A 159 24.62 -5.09 17.97
C ALA A 159 24.56 -3.93 18.98
N ARG A 160 24.53 -2.68 18.50
CA ARG A 160 24.39 -1.50 19.35
C ARG A 160 23.08 -1.51 20.14
N TYR A 161 21.96 -1.78 19.47
CA TYR A 161 20.65 -1.85 20.13
C TYR A 161 20.62 -2.95 21.20
N ARG A 162 21.12 -4.15 20.91
CA ARG A 162 21.20 -5.23 21.90
C ARG A 162 22.06 -4.88 23.12
N ALA A 163 23.17 -4.16 22.91
CA ALA A 163 23.99 -3.68 24.03
C ALA A 163 23.23 -2.66 24.89
N LEU A 164 22.50 -1.73 24.28
CA LEU A 164 21.66 -0.77 25.01
C LEU A 164 20.54 -1.47 25.78
N GLU A 165 19.88 -2.47 25.18
CA GLU A 165 18.85 -3.28 25.85
C GLU A 165 19.41 -4.00 27.08
N ALA A 166 20.63 -4.55 26.99
CA ALA A 166 21.29 -5.22 28.11
C ALA A 166 21.62 -4.28 29.28
N MET A 167 21.69 -2.97 29.04
CA MET A 167 21.94 -1.95 30.08
C MET A 167 20.65 -1.47 30.77
N LEU A 168 19.47 -1.90 30.30
CA LEU A 168 18.21 -1.52 30.93
C LEU A 168 18.11 -2.15 32.32
N LYS A 169 17.74 -1.32 33.31
CA LYS A 169 17.44 -1.79 34.67
C LYS A 169 16.30 -2.80 34.71
N ASP A 170 15.38 -2.66 33.77
CA ASP A 170 14.26 -3.56 33.53
C ASP A 170 14.27 -3.98 32.05
N PRO A 171 14.68 -5.21 31.72
CA PRO A 171 14.69 -5.73 30.35
C PRO A 171 13.31 -5.71 29.66
N SER A 172 12.22 -5.66 30.43
CA SER A 172 10.89 -5.54 29.85
C SER A 172 10.70 -4.23 29.10
N LEU A 173 11.49 -3.19 29.40
CA LEU A 173 11.44 -1.91 28.69
C LEU A 173 11.93 -1.98 27.24
N ALA A 174 12.64 -3.04 26.83
CA ALA A 174 13.06 -3.26 25.45
C ALA A 174 11.98 -3.88 24.56
N SER A 175 10.92 -4.47 25.13
CA SER A 175 9.98 -5.23 24.33
C SER A 175 9.11 -4.30 23.45
N PRO A 176 8.85 -4.66 22.18
CA PRO A 176 8.12 -3.83 21.23
C PRO A 176 6.59 -3.84 21.44
N ASP A 177 6.11 -4.31 22.60
CA ASP A 177 4.69 -4.39 22.91
C ASP A 177 4.06 -2.98 23.03
N PRO A 178 3.15 -2.60 22.13
CA PRO A 178 2.52 -1.28 22.12
C PRO A 178 1.65 -1.01 23.37
N ALA A 179 1.22 -2.03 24.11
CA ALA A 179 0.43 -1.86 25.33
C ALA A 179 1.17 -1.07 26.44
N ARG A 180 2.50 -0.92 26.36
CA ARG A 180 3.29 -0.15 27.34
C ARG A 180 3.29 1.36 27.13
N ALA A 181 2.99 1.85 25.92
CA ALA A 181 3.03 3.30 25.65
C ALA A 181 2.00 4.08 26.49
N GLY A 182 0.91 3.42 26.92
CA GLY A 182 -0.12 4.00 27.78
C GLY A 182 0.27 4.19 29.25
N SER A 183 1.37 3.57 29.71
CA SER A 183 1.80 3.64 31.12
C SER A 183 2.76 4.81 31.41
N ARG A 184 3.19 5.55 30.37
CA ARG A 184 4.11 6.70 30.50
C ARG A 184 3.38 7.99 30.91
N ARG A 185 2.61 7.92 31.99
CA ARG A 185 2.09 9.11 32.68
C ARG A 185 2.52 9.07 34.14
N LEU A 186 3.83 9.10 34.39
CA LEU A 186 4.45 9.53 35.66
C LEU A 186 5.96 9.29 35.57
N LEU A 187 6.76 10.20 34.99
CA LEU A 187 8.21 10.34 35.26
C LEU A 187 8.75 11.68 34.70
N LEU A 188 7.92 12.74 34.71
CA LEU A 188 8.44 14.10 34.72
C LEU A 188 8.19 14.60 36.14
N HIS A 189 9.27 14.71 36.91
CA HIS A 189 9.26 15.24 38.27
C HIS A 189 8.62 16.63 38.30
N PRO A 190 7.60 16.87 39.15
CA PRO A 190 7.32 18.21 39.64
C PRO A 190 8.33 18.49 40.76
N ASP A 191 9.32 19.33 40.50
CA ASP A 191 10.06 20.14 41.49
C ASP A 191 11.31 20.72 40.80
N VAL A 192 11.10 21.72 39.95
CA VAL A 192 11.87 22.98 39.83
C VAL A 192 10.90 24.06 39.35
#